data_AF-A0A5P0ZTL4-F1
#
_entry.id   AF-A0A5P0ZTL4-F1
#
_cell.length_a   1.000
_cell.length_b   1.000
_cell.length_c   1.000
_cell.angle_alpha   90.00
_cell.angle_beta   90.00
_cell.angle_gamma   90.00
#
_symmetry.space_group_name_H-M   'P 1'
#
loop_
_entity.id
_entity.type
_entity.pdbx_description
1 polymer ?
#
loop_
_entity_poly.entity_id
_entity_poly.type
_entity_poly.pdbx_seq_one_letter_code
_entity_poly.pdbx_strand_id
1 'polypeptide(L)'
;NTSAAVANLTAEVFKKKVGKIMSINNVSIVSPASVEKSPVSPRKALNLLAGLVVGLLLGIGLAFIREITDTTVTSEDYLTDTLGLTALGIVNEIDQSDVKKRVFSKQKLYGNSPRRV
;
A
#
# COMPACT_ATOMS: atom_id res chain seq x y z
N ASN A 1 18.57 19.39 -16.09
CA ASN A 1 19.39 20.58 -15.75
C ASN A 1 20.48 20.86 -16.78
N THR A 2 21.16 19.85 -17.32
CA THR A 2 22.23 20.00 -18.31
C THR A 2 21.78 20.65 -19.62
N SER A 3 20.61 20.30 -20.16
CA SER A 3 20.13 20.82 -21.46
C SER A 3 19.85 22.33 -21.44
N ALA A 4 19.29 22.86 -20.34
CA ALA A 4 19.04 24.29 -20.19
C ALA A 4 20.34 25.08 -20.03
N ALA A 5 21.32 24.53 -19.32
CA ALA A 5 22.64 25.14 -19.18
C ALA A 5 23.37 25.22 -20.53
N VAL A 6 23.30 24.17 -21.35
CA VAL A 6 23.89 24.15 -22.69
C VAL A 6 23.22 25.18 -23.61
N ALA A 7 21.89 25.25 -23.64
CA ALA A 7 21.17 26.20 -24.48
C ALA A 7 21.49 27.66 -24.11
N ASN A 8 21.53 27.99 -22.82
CA ASN A 8 21.87 29.33 -22.34
C ASN A 8 23.32 29.70 -22.66
N LEU A 9 24.25 28.75 -22.50
CA LEU A 9 25.66 28.94 -22.82
C LEU A 9 25.86 29.18 -24.33
N THR A 10 25.19 28.42 -25.18
CA THR A 10 25.23 28.62 -26.64
C THR A 10 24.69 29.99 -27.03
N ALA A 11 23.56 30.42 -26.44
CA ALA A 11 22.97 31.74 -26.69
C ALA A 11 23.90 32.89 -26.25
N GLU A 12 24.57 32.75 -25.11
CA GLU A 12 25.50 33.75 -24.58
C GLU A 12 26.76 33.90 -25.44
N VAL A 13 27.36 32.77 -25.85
CA VAL A 13 28.53 32.75 -26.75
C VAL A 13 28.17 33.31 -28.12
N PHE A 14 26.98 32.99 -28.64
CA PHE A 14 26.49 33.52 -29.90
C PHE A 14 26.30 35.04 -29.84
N LYS A 15 25.64 35.55 -28.80
CA LYS A 15 25.47 37.00 -28.56
C LYS A 15 26.81 37.74 -28.49
N LYS A 16 27.79 37.21 -27.75
CA LYS A 16 29.12 37.81 -27.61
C LYS A 16 29.89 37.85 -28.94
N LYS A 17 29.70 36.84 -29.80
CA LYS A 17 30.42 36.74 -31.08
C LYS A 17 29.76 37.55 -32.20
N VAL A 18 28.43 37.61 -32.24
CA VAL A 18 27.67 38.45 -33.19
C VAL A 18 27.89 39.94 -32.92
N GLY A 19 27.86 40.38 -31.65
CA GLY A 19 28.13 41.78 -31.30
C GLY A 19 29.53 42.25 -31.71
N LYS A 20 30.52 41.36 -31.68
CA LYS A 20 31.92 41.65 -32.07
C LYS A 20 32.14 41.68 -33.58
N ILE A 21 31.32 40.97 -34.37
CA ILE A 21 31.46 40.88 -35.84
C ILE A 21 30.54 41.90 -36.54
N MET A 22 29.40 42.26 -35.95
CA MET A 22 28.39 43.10 -36.60
C MET A 22 28.21 44.51 -36.02
N SER A 23 28.89 44.92 -34.93
CA SER A 23 28.76 46.26 -34.32
C SER A 23 27.30 46.69 -34.06
N ILE A 24 26.41 45.75 -33.76
CA ILE A 24 25.00 46.01 -33.42
C ILE A 24 24.81 45.72 -31.93
N ASN A 25 24.56 46.78 -31.15
CA ASN A 25 24.48 46.77 -29.68
C ASN A 25 23.15 46.22 -29.11
N ASN A 26 22.27 45.65 -29.92
CA ASN A 26 20.93 45.31 -29.46
C ASN A 26 20.46 43.90 -29.87
N VAL A 27 21.06 42.89 -29.25
CA VAL A 27 20.51 41.54 -29.21
C VAL A 27 19.99 41.27 -27.80
N SER A 28 18.67 41.42 -27.62
CA SER A 28 17.97 41.08 -26.37
C SER A 28 17.45 39.65 -26.43
N ILE A 29 17.65 38.89 -25.36
CA ILE A 29 17.16 37.51 -25.22
C ILE A 29 15.66 37.62 -24.93
N VAL A 30 14.82 37.40 -25.94
CA VAL A 30 13.36 37.58 -25.82
C VAL A 30 12.69 36.50 -24.96
N SER A 31 13.31 35.32 -24.83
CA SER A 31 12.76 34.25 -23.99
C SER A 31 13.87 33.48 -23.28
N PRO A 32 14.21 33.83 -22.02
CA PRO A 32 15.08 32.98 -21.21
C PRO A 32 14.42 31.59 -21.05
N ALA A 33 15.20 30.52 -21.22
CA ALA A 33 14.70 29.16 -21.06
C ALA A 33 14.27 28.95 -19.59
N SER A 34 12.96 28.89 -19.36
CA SER A 34 12.40 28.56 -18.05
C SER A 34 12.74 27.12 -17.73
N VAL A 35 13.58 26.93 -16.70
CA VAL A 35 13.76 25.60 -16.12
C VAL A 35 12.51 25.31 -15.30
N GLU A 36 11.58 24.57 -15.89
CA GLU A 36 10.43 24.07 -15.13
C GLU A 36 10.94 23.28 -13.91
N LYS A 37 10.70 23.83 -12.71
CA LYS A 37 11.08 23.23 -11.43
C LYS A 37 10.20 22.05 -11.03
N SER A 38 9.11 21.81 -11.76
CA SER A 38 8.24 20.64 -11.59
C SER A 38 8.68 19.52 -12.54
N PRO A 39 9.06 18.34 -12.04
CA PRO A 39 9.28 17.19 -12.90
C PRO A 39 7.97 16.83 -13.63
N VAL A 40 7.92 16.95 -14.95
CA VAL A 40 6.83 16.41 -15.78
C VAL A 40 6.68 14.89 -15.62
N SER A 41 7.75 14.22 -15.16
CA SER A 41 7.77 12.82 -14.76
C SER A 41 8.86 12.57 -13.69
N PRO A 42 8.72 11.57 -12.81
CA PRO A 42 7.53 10.75 -12.53
C PRO A 42 6.60 11.40 -11.49
N ARG A 43 5.29 11.30 -11.70
CA ARG A 43 4.26 11.73 -10.73
C ARG A 43 4.14 10.67 -9.62
N LYS A 44 5.12 10.66 -8.71
CA LYS A 44 5.29 9.64 -7.65
C LYS A 44 3.99 9.35 -6.88
N ALA A 45 3.23 10.40 -6.55
CA ALA A 45 1.95 10.27 -5.84
C ALA A 45 0.89 9.49 -6.64
N LEU A 46 0.79 9.72 -7.95
CA LEU A 46 -0.15 8.99 -8.80
C LEU A 46 0.25 7.54 -8.97
N ASN A 47 1.54 7.26 -9.14
CA ASN A 47 2.03 5.88 -9.27
C ASN A 47 1.81 5.09 -7.98
N LEU A 48 2.01 5.72 -6.82
CA LEU A 48 1.75 5.11 -5.51
C LEU A 48 0.27 4.81 -5.33
N LEU A 49 -0.61 5.77 -5.67
CA LEU A 49 -2.06 5.58 -5.58
C LEU A 49 -2.53 4.46 -6.52
N ALA A 50 -2.03 4.44 -7.76
CA ALA A 50 -2.32 3.38 -8.72
C ALA A 50 -1.88 2.00 -8.19
N GLY A 51 -0.67 1.91 -7.63
CA GLY A 51 -0.17 0.68 -7.02
C GLY A 51 -1.02 0.20 -5.83
N LEU A 52 -1.48 1.11 -4.98
CA LEU A 52 -2.35 0.80 -3.85
C LEU A 52 -3.69 0.22 -4.33
N VAL A 53 -4.33 0.88 -5.29
CA VAL A 53 -5.62 0.42 -5.86
C VAL A 53 -5.47 -0.96 -6.49
N VAL A 54 -4.45 -1.16 -7.32
CA VAL A 54 -4.20 -2.46 -7.96
C VAL A 54 -3.91 -3.55 -6.93
N GLY A 55 -3.07 -3.25 -5.93
CA GLY A 55 -2.76 -4.21 -4.85
C GLY A 55 -3.98 -4.60 -4.04
N LEU A 56 -4.89 -3.66 -3.76
CA LEU A 56 -6.12 -3.91 -3.02
C LEU A 56 -7.10 -4.80 -3.82
N LEU A 57 -7.26 -4.52 -5.11
CA LEU A 57 -8.07 -5.35 -6.01
C LEU A 57 -7.54 -6.78 -6.09
N LEU A 58 -6.23 -6.95 -6.22
CA LEU A 58 -5.59 -8.27 -6.23
C LEU A 58 -5.73 -8.98 -4.88
N GLY A 59 -5.57 -8.26 -3.77
CA GLY A 59 -5.74 -8.80 -2.41
C GLY A 59 -7.15 -9.33 -2.17
N ILE A 60 -8.17 -8.56 -2.57
CA ILE A 60 -9.58 -9.00 -2.51
C ILE A 60 -9.79 -10.23 -3.40
N GLY A 61 -9.31 -10.21 -4.64
CA GLY A 61 -9.41 -11.36 -5.55
C GLY A 61 -8.80 -12.63 -4.98
N LEU A 62 -7.61 -12.53 -4.37
CA LEU A 62 -6.94 -13.64 -3.71
C LEU A 62 -7.70 -14.14 -2.47
N ALA A 63 -8.33 -13.25 -1.70
CA ALA A 63 -9.17 -13.63 -0.57
C ALA A 63 -10.39 -14.45 -1.03
N PHE A 64 -11.04 -14.05 -2.13
CA PHE A 64 -12.13 -14.84 -2.72
C PHE A 64 -11.65 -16.19 -3.25
N ILE A 65 -10.49 -16.26 -3.90
CA ILE A 65 -9.92 -17.54 -4.35
C ILE A 65 -9.63 -18.45 -3.16
N ARG A 66 -9.07 -17.91 -2.07
CA ARG A 66 -8.86 -18.65 -0.82
C ARG A 66 -10.17 -19.19 -0.27
N GLU A 67 -11.20 -18.34 -0.20
CA GLU A 67 -12.53 -18.71 0.30
C GLU A 67 -13.18 -19.81 -0.55
N ILE A 68 -13.16 -19.69 -1.88
CA ILE A 68 -13.74 -20.71 -2.78
C ILE A 68 -12.96 -22.02 -2.70
N THR A 69 -11.64 -21.97 -2.45
CA THR A 69 -10.81 -23.17 -2.28
C THR A 69 -11.03 -23.81 -0.91
N ASP A 70 -11.46 -23.04 0.09
CA ASP A 70 -11.83 -23.56 1.40
C ASP A 70 -13.21 -24.23 1.33
N THR A 71 -13.21 -25.56 1.22
CA THR A 71 -14.45 -26.37 1.17
C THR A 71 -14.93 -26.76 2.57
N THR A 72 -14.55 -26.01 3.62
CA THR A 72 -14.99 -26.29 4.99
C THR A 72 -16.44 -25.87 5.16
N VAL A 73 -17.36 -26.83 5.00
CA VAL A 73 -18.79 -26.60 5.22
C VAL A 73 -19.16 -26.95 6.66
N THR A 74 -19.39 -25.91 7.48
CA THR A 74 -19.80 -26.03 8.89
C THR A 74 -21.24 -25.52 9.12
N SER A 75 -21.98 -25.21 8.05
CA SER A 75 -23.35 -24.72 8.16
C SER A 75 -24.33 -25.88 8.39
N GLU A 76 -25.09 -25.81 9.50
CA GLU A 76 -26.15 -26.77 9.84
C GLU A 76 -27.17 -26.89 8.70
N ASP A 77 -27.55 -25.77 8.08
CA ASP A 77 -28.49 -25.73 6.96
C ASP A 77 -28.01 -26.57 5.76
N TYR A 78 -26.70 -26.63 5.50
CA TYR A 78 -26.17 -27.48 4.43
C TYR A 78 -26.30 -28.96 4.78
N LEU A 79 -26.08 -29.33 6.05
CA LEU A 79 -26.17 -30.71 6.51
C LEU A 79 -27.63 -31.21 6.54
N THR A 80 -28.59 -30.36 6.89
CA THR A 80 -30.00 -30.73 6.97
C THR A 80 -30.73 -30.59 5.63
N ASP A 81 -30.59 -29.47 4.92
CA ASP A 81 -31.37 -29.23 3.67
C ASP A 81 -30.70 -29.82 2.42
N THR A 82 -29.36 -29.95 2.40
CA THR A 82 -28.64 -30.47 1.23
C THR A 82 -28.30 -31.95 1.38
N LEU A 83 -27.88 -32.38 2.58
CA LEU A 83 -27.54 -33.79 2.86
C LEU A 83 -28.68 -34.60 3.52
N GLY A 84 -29.76 -33.95 3.98
CA GLY A 84 -30.91 -34.64 4.58
C GLY A 84 -30.62 -35.27 5.95
N LEU A 85 -29.57 -34.82 6.65
CA LEU A 85 -29.16 -35.39 7.93
C LEU A 85 -29.87 -34.69 9.09
N THR A 86 -30.40 -35.50 10.02
CA THR A 86 -30.97 -35.01 11.28
C THR A 86 -29.85 -34.52 12.20
N ALA A 87 -29.88 -33.23 12.57
CA ALA A 87 -28.93 -32.65 13.50
C ALA A 87 -29.08 -33.28 14.91
N LEU A 88 -28.02 -33.92 15.40
CA LEU A 88 -28.00 -34.61 16.70
C LEU A 88 -27.54 -33.71 17.87
N GLY A 89 -27.08 -32.49 17.56
CA GLY A 89 -26.60 -31.50 18.54
C GLY A 89 -25.21 -30.95 18.19
N ILE A 90 -24.87 -29.81 18.79
CA ILE A 90 -23.62 -29.08 18.55
C ILE A 90 -22.58 -29.49 19.60
N VAL A 91 -21.43 -30.01 19.16
CA VAL A 91 -20.26 -30.24 20.03
C VAL A 91 -19.27 -29.11 19.79
N ASN A 92 -19.10 -28.25 20.79
CA ASN A 92 -18.12 -27.18 20.73
C ASN A 92 -16.72 -27.74 21.05
N GLU A 93 -15.77 -27.52 20.16
CA GLU A 93 -14.36 -27.85 20.41
C GLU A 93 -13.76 -26.81 21.35
N ILE A 94 -13.20 -27.28 22.47
CA ILE A 94 -12.47 -26.42 23.41
C ILE A 94 -10.99 -26.69 23.22
N ASP A 95 -10.26 -25.68 22.77
CA ASP A 95 -8.83 -25.78 22.57
C ASP A 95 -8.08 -26.08 23.89
N GLN A 96 -7.18 -27.07 23.85
CA GLN A 96 -6.45 -27.50 25.04
C GLN A 96 -5.60 -26.36 25.64
N SER A 97 -5.12 -25.41 24.82
CA SER A 97 -4.35 -24.27 25.29
C SER A 97 -5.21 -23.28 26.08
N ASP A 98 -6.49 -23.16 25.74
CA ASP A 98 -7.44 -22.31 26.47
C ASP A 98 -7.89 -22.93 27.79
N VAL A 99 -8.05 -24.26 27.83
CA VAL A 99 -8.22 -25.00 29.08
C VAL A 99 -7.02 -24.76 30.00
N LYS A 100 -5.81 -24.90 29.45
CA LYS A 100 -4.56 -24.71 30.18
C LYS A 100 -4.48 -23.29 30.75
N LYS A 101 -4.71 -22.24 29.94
CA LYS A 101 -4.74 -20.84 30.39
C LYS A 101 -5.75 -20.60 31.51
N ARG A 102 -6.98 -21.11 31.40
CA ARG A 102 -8.03 -20.95 32.41
C ARG A 102 -7.67 -21.61 33.74
N VAL A 103 -7.04 -22.79 33.70
CA VAL A 103 -6.57 -23.50 34.89
C VAL A 103 -5.42 -22.73 35.56
N PHE A 104 -4.42 -22.30 34.78
CA PHE A 104 -3.29 -21.53 35.31
C PHE A 104 -3.69 -20.16 35.87
N SER A 105 -4.61 -19.46 35.21
CA SER A 105 -5.14 -18.19 35.70
C SER A 105 -5.97 -18.35 36.97
N LYS A 106 -6.82 -19.39 37.07
CA LYS A 106 -7.51 -19.74 38.34
C LYS A 106 -6.52 -20.03 39.46
N GLN A 107 -5.49 -20.83 39.21
CA GLN A 107 -4.52 -21.20 40.24
C GLN A 107 -3.71 -20.01 40.76
N LYS A 108 -3.38 -19.05 39.89
CA LYS A 108 -2.75 -17.78 40.29
C LYS A 108 -3.69 -16.89 41.12
N LEU A 109 -4.99 -16.87 40.81
CA LEU A 109 -6.00 -16.10 41.54
C LEU A 109 -6.28 -16.68 42.95
N TYR A 110 -6.38 -18.01 43.08
CA TYR A 110 -6.56 -18.66 44.38
C TYR A 110 -5.29 -18.65 45.23
N GLY A 111 -4.10 -18.75 44.62
CA GLY A 111 -2.82 -18.71 45.33
C GLY A 111 -2.45 -17.34 45.89
N ASN A 112 -3.02 -16.25 45.36
CA ASN A 112 -2.70 -14.88 45.76
C ASN A 112 -3.80 -14.19 46.59
N SER A 113 -4.76 -14.95 47.10
CA SER A 113 -5.77 -14.41 48.01
C SER A 113 -5.13 -14.22 49.41
N PRO A 114 -4.99 -12.99 49.93
CA PRO A 114 -4.49 -12.79 51.28
C PRO A 114 -5.45 -13.48 52.24
N ARG A 115 -4.95 -14.47 52.98
CA ARG A 115 -5.70 -15.09 54.07
C ARG A 115 -5.99 -13.98 55.09
N ARG A 116 -7.22 -13.49 55.08
CA ARG A 116 -7.72 -12.59 56.12
C ARG A 116 -7.92 -13.44 57.38
N VAL A 117 -6.95 -13.31 58.29
CA VAL A 117 -7.08 -13.66 59.71
C VAL A 117 -7.62 -12.46 60.47
#